data_AF-A0A840XLK5-F1
#
_entry.id   AF-A0A840XLK5-F1
#
_cell.length_a   1.000
_cell.length_b   1.000
_cell.length_c   1.000
_cell.angle_alpha   90.00
_cell.angle_beta   90.00
_cell.angle_gamma   90.00
#
_symmetry.space_group_name_H-M   'P 1'
#
loop_
_entity.id
_entity.type
_entity.pdbx_description
1 polymer ?
#
loop_
_entity_poly.entity_id
_entity_poly.type
_entity_poly.pdbx_seq_one_letter_code
_entity_poly.pdbx_strand_id
1 'polypeptide(L)'
;MTPDTDPRIPSRTDALRAELVAQAAESAPRAPAVTTGRVAVAAVLAFALAGATTGGAVAATGMLTPTSTVELSMEELRLISFPGAEMLGAPLVVTGSGETVVQLDDRPAEATGLALRVQCLDVGRYDIVINDVPESWVQCDTASEGVQSAGGFSQLFDLSFDLSGDGPQSVSVRGQGADRYVVWVSWAVLPEPVEASAAQRDALADGVVTREEYLAGLDRYVACMEASGWSVAVIDREADVVDYRIEAISGDDDARCYAAEFMELDMGWQLSRE
;
A
#
# COMPACT_ATOMS: atom_id res chain seq x y z
N MET A 1 32.34 39.31 11.32
CA MET A 1 33.06 38.02 11.26
C MET A 1 32.46 37.22 10.14
N THR A 2 33.07 37.26 8.97
CA THR A 2 32.73 36.38 7.84
C THR A 2 33.39 35.02 8.09
N PRO A 3 32.67 33.89 7.95
CA PRO A 3 33.30 32.58 8.08
C PRO A 3 34.28 32.40 6.92
N ASP A 4 35.48 31.98 7.28
CA ASP A 4 36.57 31.63 6.38
C ASP A 4 36.22 30.30 5.69
N THR A 5 35.69 30.36 4.47
CA THR A 5 35.50 29.18 3.62
C THR A 5 36.80 28.92 2.87
N ASP A 6 37.68 28.11 3.47
CA ASP A 6 38.86 27.57 2.79
C ASP A 6 38.40 26.75 1.56
N PRO A 7 38.71 27.19 0.32
CA PRO A 7 38.26 26.51 -0.90
C PRO A 7 38.92 25.14 -1.12
N ARG A 8 39.82 24.71 -0.23
CA ARG A 8 40.48 23.40 -0.28
C ARG A 8 39.75 22.30 0.48
N ILE A 9 38.74 22.64 1.29
CA ILE A 9 37.94 21.66 2.03
C ILE A 9 36.69 21.36 1.20
N PRO A 10 36.54 20.16 0.63
CA PRO A 10 35.34 19.78 -0.11
C PRO A 10 34.12 19.95 0.78
N SER A 11 33.05 20.54 0.27
CA SER A 11 31.81 20.58 1.02
C SER A 11 31.34 19.15 1.29
N ARG A 12 30.60 18.94 2.38
CA ARG A 12 30.02 17.61 2.69
C ARG A 12 29.23 17.04 1.51
N THR A 13 28.60 17.92 0.72
CA THR A 13 27.87 17.58 -0.50
C THR A 13 28.79 17.09 -1.63
N ASP A 14 29.98 17.69 -1.78
CA ASP A 14 30.95 17.26 -2.80
C ASP A 14 31.60 15.91 -2.42
N ALA A 15 31.85 15.70 -1.12
CA ALA A 15 32.33 14.42 -0.60
C ALA A 15 31.29 13.31 -0.80
N LEU A 16 30.01 13.59 -0.51
CA LEU A 16 28.91 12.65 -0.75
C LEU A 16 28.73 12.34 -2.23
N ARG A 17 28.83 13.35 -3.10
CA ARG A 17 28.73 13.15 -4.55
C ARG A 17 29.90 12.33 -5.09
N ALA A 18 31.12 12.56 -4.58
CA ALA A 18 32.29 11.78 -4.96
C ALA A 18 32.18 10.30 -4.54
N GLU A 19 31.67 10.03 -3.34
CA GLU A 19 31.44 8.67 -2.84
C GLU A 19 30.40 7.91 -3.69
N LEU A 20 29.28 8.58 -4.03
CA LEU A 20 28.24 7.98 -4.89
C LEU A 20 28.74 7.69 -6.31
N VAL A 21 29.57 8.56 -6.87
CA VAL A 21 30.19 8.34 -8.19
C VAL A 21 31.19 7.18 -8.14
N ALA A 22 31.95 7.04 -7.04
CA ALA A 22 32.88 5.93 -6.86
C ALA A 22 32.15 4.58 -6.74
N GLN A 23 31.08 4.51 -5.94
CA GLN A 23 30.25 3.31 -5.83
C GLN A 23 29.57 2.94 -7.15
N ALA A 24 29.08 3.92 -7.90
CA ALA A 24 28.49 3.68 -9.21
C ALA A 24 29.53 3.16 -10.23
N ALA A 25 30.78 3.63 -10.15
CA ALA A 25 31.88 3.17 -11.01
C ALA A 25 32.36 1.76 -10.65
N GLU A 26 32.33 1.36 -9.37
CA GLU A 26 32.65 0.00 -8.94
C GLU A 26 31.52 -1.00 -9.26
N SER A 27 30.27 -0.53 -9.25
CA SER A 27 29.08 -1.35 -9.54
C SER A 27 28.82 -1.48 -11.04
N ALA A 28 29.52 -0.73 -11.89
CA ALA A 28 29.38 -0.82 -13.33
C ALA A 28 29.98 -2.15 -13.84
N PRO A 29 29.19 -3.06 -14.44
CA PRO A 29 29.72 -4.29 -15.00
C PRO A 29 30.73 -3.93 -16.10
N ARG A 30 31.97 -4.43 -15.97
CA ARG A 30 32.98 -4.32 -17.03
C ARG A 30 32.42 -4.99 -18.29
N ALA A 31 32.12 -4.19 -19.30
CA ALA A 31 31.72 -4.69 -20.60
C ALA A 31 32.81 -5.65 -21.15
N PRO A 32 32.49 -6.90 -21.49
CA PRO A 32 33.45 -7.76 -22.15
C PRO A 32 33.69 -7.22 -23.56
N ALA A 33 34.97 -7.15 -23.97
CA ALA A 33 35.36 -6.84 -25.33
C ALA A 33 34.78 -7.90 -26.28
N VAL A 34 33.78 -7.54 -27.07
CA VAL A 34 33.11 -8.45 -28.00
C VAL A 34 33.99 -8.63 -29.25
N THR A 35 34.75 -9.73 -29.30
CA THR A 35 35.22 -10.28 -30.57
C THR A 35 34.12 -11.10 -31.22
N THR A 36 33.79 -10.74 -32.46
CA THR A 36 32.77 -11.36 -33.31
C THR A 36 33.03 -12.85 -33.56
N GLY A 37 32.07 -13.71 -33.22
CA GLY A 37 32.09 -15.10 -33.68
C GLY A 37 31.17 -16.08 -32.95
N ARG A 38 30.00 -16.33 -33.56
CA ARG A 38 29.17 -17.55 -33.50
C ARG A 38 28.63 -18.05 -32.14
N VAL A 39 27.29 -18.12 -32.13
CA VAL A 39 26.36 -18.83 -31.23
C VAL A 39 26.96 -19.96 -30.38
N ALA A 40 26.75 -19.86 -29.06
CA ALA A 40 26.62 -21.00 -28.18
C ALA A 40 25.61 -20.68 -27.07
N VAL A 41 24.51 -21.43 -27.05
CA VAL A 41 23.57 -21.56 -25.94
C VAL A 41 24.28 -22.33 -24.82
N ALA A 42 24.36 -21.77 -23.62
CA ALA A 42 24.70 -22.51 -22.40
C ALA A 42 24.15 -21.82 -21.15
N ALA A 43 23.45 -22.60 -20.34
CA ALA A 43 22.88 -22.28 -19.03
C ALA A 43 23.87 -22.51 -17.88
N VAL A 44 23.76 -21.76 -16.77
CA VAL A 44 24.08 -22.12 -15.35
C VAL A 44 23.39 -21.07 -14.46
N LEU A 45 22.33 -21.34 -13.68
CA LEU A 45 22.19 -21.97 -12.35
C LEU A 45 22.76 -21.20 -11.13
N ALA A 46 21.87 -21.05 -10.13
CA ALA A 46 22.08 -21.05 -8.67
C ALA A 46 22.35 -19.72 -7.93
N PHE A 47 21.32 -19.23 -7.24
CA PHE A 47 21.37 -19.03 -5.79
C PHE A 47 20.17 -19.73 -5.15
N ALA A 48 20.45 -20.72 -4.31
CA ALA A 48 19.51 -21.30 -3.37
C ALA A 48 20.11 -21.08 -1.98
N LEU A 49 19.37 -20.42 -1.10
CA LEU A 49 19.40 -20.67 0.36
C LEU A 49 18.15 -20.04 1.01
N ALA A 50 17.21 -20.93 1.35
CA ALA A 50 16.19 -20.85 2.40
C ALA A 50 15.03 -19.84 2.27
N GLY A 51 13.98 -20.27 1.56
CA GLY A 51 12.59 -19.83 1.71
C GLY A 51 11.70 -20.79 0.92
N ALA A 52 10.68 -21.37 1.54
CA ALA A 52 9.90 -22.49 0.99
C ALA A 52 9.25 -22.18 -0.36
N THR A 53 9.20 -23.18 -1.23
CA THR A 53 8.68 -23.11 -2.60
C THR A 53 7.15 -23.06 -2.64
N THR A 54 6.59 -21.88 -2.91
CA THR A 54 5.28 -21.69 -3.54
C THR A 54 5.48 -20.68 -4.66
N GLY A 55 5.63 -21.17 -5.88
CA GLY A 55 5.84 -20.36 -7.07
C GLY A 55 4.60 -20.41 -7.94
N GLY A 56 3.74 -19.40 -7.82
CA GLY A 56 2.61 -19.20 -8.72
C GLY A 56 3.05 -18.91 -10.15
N ALA A 57 2.27 -19.41 -11.12
CA ALA A 57 2.53 -19.21 -12.54
C ALA A 57 1.96 -17.86 -13.00
N VAL A 58 2.84 -16.95 -13.43
CA VAL A 58 2.43 -15.70 -14.08
C VAL A 58 2.12 -15.97 -15.55
N ALA A 59 0.85 -16.07 -15.90
CA ALA A 59 0.41 -16.18 -17.29
C ALA A 59 0.19 -14.78 -17.90
N ALA A 60 1.25 -14.22 -18.50
CA ALA A 60 1.12 -13.00 -19.31
C ALA A 60 0.60 -13.37 -20.71
N THR A 61 -0.69 -13.21 -20.98
CA THR A 61 -1.25 -13.32 -22.34
C THR A 61 -1.08 -12.00 -23.08
N GLY A 62 0.14 -11.71 -23.50
CA GLY A 62 0.52 -10.57 -24.34
C GLY A 62 2.03 -10.58 -24.55
N MET A 63 2.50 -10.61 -25.79
CA MET A 63 3.92 -10.78 -26.13
C MET A 63 4.82 -9.67 -25.57
N LEU A 64 5.27 -9.78 -24.32
CA LEU A 64 6.50 -9.21 -23.79
C LEU A 64 7.04 -10.15 -22.68
N THR A 65 8.32 -10.48 -22.79
CA THR A 65 9.14 -11.30 -21.88
C THR A 65 9.01 -10.90 -20.39
N PRO A 66 9.33 -11.81 -19.45
CA PRO A 66 8.75 -11.86 -18.13
C PRO A 66 9.07 -10.64 -17.26
N THR A 67 8.05 -10.29 -16.49
CA THR A 67 8.07 -9.53 -15.25
C THR A 67 9.33 -9.83 -14.43
N SER A 68 10.19 -8.84 -14.26
CA SER A 68 11.21 -8.91 -13.21
C SER A 68 10.48 -8.93 -11.87
N THR A 69 10.58 -10.03 -11.12
CA THR A 69 10.28 -10.04 -9.69
C THR A 69 11.25 -9.05 -9.05
N VAL A 70 10.74 -7.87 -8.70
CA VAL A 70 11.51 -6.89 -7.95
C VAL A 70 11.61 -7.42 -6.53
N GLU A 71 12.82 -7.77 -6.10
CA GLU A 71 13.08 -8.02 -4.68
C GLU A 71 12.94 -6.67 -3.96
N LEU A 72 11.78 -6.45 -3.34
CA LEU A 72 11.59 -5.30 -2.46
C LEU A 72 12.40 -5.51 -1.19
N SER A 73 13.07 -4.47 -0.74
CA SER A 73 13.71 -4.48 0.58
C SER A 73 12.65 -4.64 1.67
N MET A 74 13.02 -5.23 2.82
CA MET A 74 12.14 -5.30 3.99
C MET A 74 11.67 -3.93 4.48
N GLU A 75 12.39 -2.86 4.14
CA GLU A 75 12.03 -1.48 4.45
C GLU A 75 10.93 -0.95 3.51
N GLU A 76 10.97 -1.31 2.22
CA GLU A 76 9.89 -1.05 1.26
C GLU A 76 8.64 -1.87 1.58
N LEU A 77 8.80 -3.13 2.01
CA LEU A 77 7.68 -3.94 2.48
C LEU A 77 7.02 -3.36 3.75
N ARG A 78 7.78 -2.69 4.63
CA ARG A 78 7.20 -1.99 5.80
C ARG A 78 6.35 -0.79 5.42
N LEU A 79 6.58 -0.17 4.26
CA LEU A 79 5.69 0.87 3.74
C LEU A 79 4.35 0.29 3.27
N ILE A 80 4.29 -1.03 3.03
CA ILE A 80 3.09 -1.79 2.69
C ILE A 80 2.50 -2.34 3.99
N SER A 81 1.85 -1.44 4.75
CA SER A 81 1.13 -1.80 5.97
C SER A 81 -0.33 -2.05 5.65
N PHE A 82 -0.84 -3.19 6.13
CA PHE A 82 -2.27 -3.49 6.24
C PHE A 82 -2.56 -3.68 7.73
N PRO A 83 -2.95 -2.62 8.46
CA PRO A 83 -3.13 -2.67 9.91
C PRO A 83 -4.03 -3.83 10.33
N GLY A 84 -3.59 -4.58 11.33
CA GLY A 84 -4.30 -5.74 11.91
C GLY A 84 -4.37 -7.00 11.03
N ALA A 85 -3.97 -6.95 9.76
CA ALA A 85 -4.02 -8.11 8.87
C ALA A 85 -2.73 -8.94 8.94
N GLU A 86 -2.87 -10.26 9.04
CA GLU A 86 -1.76 -11.21 8.98
C GLU A 86 -1.57 -11.69 7.55
N MET A 87 -0.40 -11.46 6.96
CA MET A 87 -0.10 -11.90 5.59
C MET A 87 0.28 -13.38 5.55
N LEU A 88 -0.30 -14.11 4.61
CA LEU A 88 -0.10 -15.54 4.45
C LEU A 88 0.86 -15.81 3.28
N GLY A 89 2.05 -16.29 3.62
CA GLY A 89 3.10 -16.59 2.64
C GLY A 89 3.83 -15.34 2.15
N ALA A 90 4.55 -15.50 1.04
CA ALA A 90 5.26 -14.40 0.40
C ALA A 90 4.30 -13.63 -0.52
N PRO A 91 4.26 -12.29 -0.46
CA PRO A 91 3.46 -11.52 -1.38
C PRO A 91 4.00 -11.61 -2.81
N LEU A 92 3.08 -11.59 -3.77
CA LEU A 92 3.43 -11.45 -5.18
C LEU A 92 3.59 -9.97 -5.51
N VAL A 93 4.74 -9.63 -6.11
CA VAL A 93 5.07 -8.26 -6.54
C VAL A 93 5.33 -8.25 -8.04
N VAL A 94 4.52 -7.50 -8.77
CA VAL A 94 4.51 -7.46 -10.22
C VAL A 94 4.57 -6.02 -10.69
N THR A 95 5.57 -5.67 -11.49
CA THR A 95 5.56 -4.39 -12.23
C THR A 95 4.84 -4.60 -13.55
N GLY A 96 3.82 -3.77 -13.80
CA GLY A 96 2.93 -3.88 -14.96
C GLY A 96 2.84 -2.58 -15.76
N SER A 97 2.27 -2.68 -16.95
CA SER A 97 1.87 -1.56 -17.81
C SER A 97 0.70 -1.99 -18.71
N GLY A 98 -0.24 -1.09 -19.00
CA GLY A 98 -1.47 -1.48 -19.69
C GLY A 98 -2.31 -2.43 -18.83
N GLU A 99 -2.76 -3.57 -19.38
CA GLU A 99 -3.43 -4.63 -18.60
C GLU A 99 -2.41 -5.66 -18.08
N THR A 100 -2.40 -5.85 -16.77
CA THR A 100 -1.62 -6.90 -16.11
C THR A 100 -2.54 -7.76 -15.28
N VAL A 101 -2.53 -9.07 -15.54
CA VAL A 101 -3.27 -10.06 -14.76
C VAL A 101 -2.31 -10.82 -13.87
N VAL A 102 -2.51 -10.73 -12.56
CA VAL A 102 -1.80 -11.49 -11.54
C VAL A 102 -2.67 -12.68 -11.14
N GLN A 103 -2.19 -13.88 -11.42
CA GLN A 103 -2.82 -15.11 -10.96
C GLN A 103 -2.27 -15.46 -9.58
N LEU A 104 -3.16 -15.66 -8.62
CA LEU A 104 -2.80 -16.11 -7.29
C LEU A 104 -2.83 -17.64 -7.22
N ASP A 105 -1.98 -18.18 -6.34
CA ASP A 105 -2.04 -19.58 -5.95
C ASP A 105 -3.36 -19.88 -5.22
N ASP A 106 -3.63 -21.18 -5.04
CA ASP A 106 -4.78 -21.66 -4.27
C ASP A 106 -4.87 -20.95 -2.91
N ARG A 107 -6.10 -20.58 -2.54
CA ARG A 107 -6.39 -19.92 -1.27
C ARG A 107 -5.97 -20.81 -0.08
N PRO A 108 -5.08 -20.36 0.81
CA PRO A 108 -4.82 -21.05 2.07
C PRO A 108 -6.10 -21.20 2.89
N ALA A 109 -6.25 -22.30 3.63
CA ALA A 109 -7.49 -22.61 4.36
C ALA A 109 -7.83 -21.55 5.43
N GLU A 110 -6.81 -20.92 5.99
CA GLU A 110 -6.90 -19.87 7.00
C GLU A 110 -7.11 -18.47 6.40
N ALA A 111 -6.91 -18.28 5.10
CA ALA A 111 -7.06 -16.96 4.48
C ALA A 111 -8.52 -16.51 4.55
N THR A 112 -8.79 -15.36 5.16
CA THR A 112 -10.12 -14.73 5.21
C THR A 112 -10.24 -13.54 4.26
N GLY A 113 -9.11 -13.05 3.75
CA GLY A 113 -9.06 -11.89 2.86
C GLY A 113 -7.95 -11.92 1.82
N LEU A 114 -7.96 -10.90 0.97
CA LEU A 114 -6.90 -10.56 0.04
C LEU A 114 -6.37 -9.16 0.37
N ALA A 115 -5.06 -9.04 0.58
CA ALA A 115 -4.39 -7.76 0.71
C ALA A 115 -3.83 -7.34 -0.64
N LEU A 116 -4.28 -6.20 -1.16
CA LEU A 116 -3.88 -5.69 -2.47
C LEU A 116 -3.38 -4.25 -2.33
N ARG A 117 -2.23 -3.97 -2.94
CA ARG A 117 -1.74 -2.62 -3.15
C ARG A 117 -1.36 -2.40 -4.60
N VAL A 118 -1.79 -1.27 -5.15
CA VAL A 118 -1.39 -0.79 -6.47
C VAL A 118 -0.66 0.53 -6.26
N GLN A 119 0.61 0.58 -6.62
CA GLN A 119 1.42 1.79 -6.58
C GLN A 119 1.67 2.28 -8.00
N CYS A 120 1.33 3.53 -8.26
CA CYS A 120 1.58 4.13 -9.56
C CYS A 120 3.06 4.47 -9.70
N LEU A 121 3.63 4.16 -10.87
CA LEU A 121 4.95 4.66 -11.26
C LEU A 121 4.84 5.82 -12.25
N ASP A 122 3.76 5.83 -13.03
CA ASP A 122 3.43 6.93 -13.95
C ASP A 122 2.05 7.52 -13.61
N VAL A 123 1.81 8.74 -14.09
CA VAL A 123 0.53 9.46 -13.94
C VAL A 123 -0.52 8.76 -14.79
N GLY A 124 -1.69 8.49 -14.21
CA GLY A 124 -2.74 7.78 -14.91
C GLY A 124 -3.86 7.29 -14.01
N ARG A 125 -4.90 6.74 -14.65
CA ARG A 125 -5.97 6.00 -14.00
C ARG A 125 -5.72 4.51 -14.18
N TYR A 126 -5.86 3.75 -13.10
CA TYR A 126 -5.71 2.31 -13.11
C TYR A 126 -6.98 1.68 -12.52
N ASP A 127 -7.72 0.95 -13.34
CA ASP A 127 -8.90 0.22 -12.89
C ASP A 127 -8.48 -1.15 -12.33
N ILE A 128 -9.08 -1.55 -11.22
CA ILE A 128 -8.77 -2.77 -10.48
C ILE A 128 -9.95 -3.73 -10.60
N VAL A 129 -9.65 -4.95 -11.01
CA VAL A 129 -10.65 -5.99 -11.30
C VAL A 129 -10.22 -7.26 -10.60
N ILE A 130 -11.10 -7.87 -9.82
CA ILE A 130 -10.85 -9.14 -9.14
C ILE A 130 -11.83 -10.18 -9.69
N ASN A 131 -11.32 -11.28 -10.25
CA ASN A 131 -12.12 -12.32 -10.89
C ASN A 131 -13.13 -11.77 -11.93
N ASP A 132 -12.65 -10.88 -12.80
CA ASP A 132 -13.46 -10.19 -13.82
C ASP A 132 -14.58 -9.27 -13.27
N VAL A 133 -14.67 -9.09 -11.94
CA VAL A 133 -15.56 -8.13 -11.29
C VAL A 133 -14.81 -6.80 -11.10
N PRO A 134 -15.31 -5.67 -11.63
CA PRO A 134 -14.73 -4.37 -11.35
C PRO A 134 -14.92 -4.00 -9.89
N GLU A 135 -13.82 -3.80 -9.17
CA GLU A 135 -13.84 -3.52 -7.72
C GLU A 135 -13.60 -2.05 -7.42
N SER A 136 -12.53 -1.48 -7.97
CA SER A 136 -12.08 -0.13 -7.61
C SER A 136 -11.22 0.50 -8.71
N TRP A 137 -10.73 1.71 -8.47
CA TRP A 137 -9.75 2.38 -9.33
C TRP A 137 -8.83 3.27 -8.49
N VAL A 138 -7.62 3.50 -8.99
CA VAL A 138 -6.69 4.46 -8.42
C VAL A 138 -6.31 5.49 -9.48
N GLN A 139 -6.35 6.76 -9.10
CA GLN A 139 -5.91 7.88 -9.93
C GLN A 139 -4.62 8.44 -9.35
N CYS A 140 -3.62 8.59 -10.19
CA CYS A 140 -2.35 9.16 -9.85
C CYS A 140 -2.09 10.36 -10.72
N ASP A 141 -2.06 11.53 -10.10
CA ASP A 141 -1.91 12.82 -10.76
C ASP A 141 -0.59 13.49 -10.36
N THR A 142 -0.08 14.37 -11.21
CA THR A 142 0.92 15.34 -10.74
C THR A 142 0.23 16.27 -9.76
N ALA A 143 0.76 16.41 -8.55
CA ALA A 143 0.30 17.46 -7.66
C ALA A 143 0.46 18.83 -8.36
N SER A 144 -0.37 19.80 -8.00
CA SER A 144 -0.39 21.16 -8.59
C SER A 144 0.96 21.88 -8.53
N GLU A 145 1.91 21.39 -7.74
CA GLU A 145 3.27 21.92 -7.60
C GLU A 145 4.36 21.11 -8.35
N GLY A 146 3.99 20.21 -9.26
CA GLY A 146 4.93 19.45 -10.09
C GLY A 146 5.68 18.33 -9.36
N VAL A 147 5.35 18.09 -8.09
CA VAL A 147 5.75 16.88 -7.37
C VAL A 147 4.81 15.76 -7.77
N GLN A 148 5.32 14.65 -8.30
CA GLN A 148 4.52 13.44 -8.42
C GLN A 148 4.17 13.00 -7.01
N SER A 149 2.87 13.00 -6.67
CA SER A 149 2.44 12.26 -5.50
C SER A 149 2.70 10.79 -5.84
N ALA A 150 3.44 10.08 -4.99
CA ALA A 150 3.54 8.63 -5.07
C ALA A 150 2.16 8.05 -4.68
N GLY A 151 1.19 8.26 -5.57
CA GLY A 151 -0.17 7.82 -5.41
C GLY A 151 -0.20 6.30 -5.41
N GLY A 152 -1.03 5.76 -4.56
CA GLY A 152 -1.23 4.34 -4.46
C GLY A 152 -2.55 4.04 -3.79
N PHE A 153 -3.01 2.84 -4.03
CA PHE A 153 -4.21 2.28 -3.45
C PHE A 153 -3.78 1.08 -2.64
N SER A 154 -4.26 0.97 -1.41
CA SER A 154 -4.08 -0.22 -0.56
C SER A 154 -5.43 -0.58 0.01
N GLN A 155 -5.89 -1.82 -0.20
CA GLN A 155 -7.17 -2.29 0.30
C GLN A 155 -7.08 -3.75 0.75
N LEU A 156 -7.81 -4.05 1.82
CA LEU A 156 -8.14 -5.41 2.23
C LEU A 156 -9.51 -5.78 1.64
N PHE A 157 -9.57 -6.90 0.95
CA PHE A 157 -10.81 -7.44 0.39
C PHE A 157 -11.27 -8.61 1.25
N ASP A 158 -12.48 -8.51 1.80
CA ASP A 158 -13.12 -9.60 2.52
C ASP A 158 -13.71 -10.62 1.54
N LEU A 159 -13.25 -11.86 1.65
CA LEU A 159 -13.66 -12.95 0.77
C LEU A 159 -14.99 -13.56 1.21
N SER A 160 -15.56 -13.20 2.37
CA SER A 160 -16.84 -13.75 2.80
C SER A 160 -18.04 -13.18 2.05
N PHE A 161 -17.89 -12.03 1.39
CA PHE A 161 -19.03 -11.31 0.80
C PHE A 161 -19.15 -11.40 -0.73
N ASP A 162 -18.06 -11.50 -1.49
CA ASP A 162 -18.16 -11.42 -2.97
C ASP A 162 -17.22 -12.32 -3.79
N LEU A 163 -16.27 -13.02 -3.16
CA LEU A 163 -15.21 -13.74 -3.88
C LEU A 163 -15.18 -15.25 -3.56
N SER A 164 -16.31 -15.80 -3.11
CA SER A 164 -16.47 -17.16 -2.57
C SER A 164 -16.28 -18.31 -3.56
N GLY A 165 -15.65 -18.08 -4.72
CA GLY A 165 -15.27 -19.15 -5.61
C GLY A 165 -14.04 -19.88 -5.07
N ASP A 166 -14.12 -21.21 -4.90
CA ASP A 166 -12.98 -22.09 -4.58
C ASP A 166 -11.92 -22.16 -5.71
N GLY A 167 -11.99 -21.24 -6.67
CA GLY A 167 -11.12 -21.18 -7.84
C GLY A 167 -9.93 -20.24 -7.65
N PRO A 168 -8.92 -20.35 -8.54
CA PRO A 168 -7.81 -19.42 -8.59
C PRO A 168 -8.33 -17.98 -8.62
N GLN A 169 -7.78 -17.14 -7.76
CA GLN A 169 -8.11 -15.72 -7.81
C GLN A 169 -7.23 -15.03 -8.83
N SER A 170 -7.83 -14.10 -9.57
CA SER A 170 -7.10 -13.24 -10.49
C SER A 170 -7.31 -11.79 -10.10
N VAL A 171 -6.22 -11.03 -10.08
CA VAL A 171 -6.25 -9.58 -9.94
C VAL A 171 -5.76 -8.99 -11.25
N SER A 172 -6.62 -8.26 -11.96
CA SER A 172 -6.27 -7.49 -13.13
C SER A 172 -6.19 -6.01 -12.78
N VAL A 173 -5.09 -5.38 -13.17
CA VAL A 173 -4.92 -3.92 -13.12
C VAL A 173 -4.84 -3.42 -14.56
N ARG A 174 -5.67 -2.43 -14.89
CA ARG A 174 -5.79 -1.87 -16.23
C ARG A 174 -5.41 -0.40 -16.21
N GLY A 175 -4.19 -0.10 -16.64
CA GLY A 175 -3.74 1.26 -16.94
C GLY A 175 -4.08 1.68 -18.37
N GLN A 176 -4.00 2.98 -18.64
CA GLN A 176 -4.16 3.51 -20.00
C GLN A 176 -2.82 3.52 -20.73
N GLY A 177 -2.79 3.02 -21.97
CA GLY A 177 -1.59 3.09 -22.81
C GLY A 177 -0.39 2.34 -22.22
N ALA A 178 0.70 3.08 -21.95
CA ALA A 178 1.98 2.54 -21.50
C ALA A 178 2.31 2.89 -20.03
N ASP A 179 1.34 3.44 -19.28
CA ASP A 179 1.54 3.88 -17.91
C ASP A 179 1.88 2.68 -17.01
N ARG A 180 2.92 2.84 -16.17
CA ARG A 180 3.46 1.77 -15.34
C ARG A 180 2.99 1.84 -13.90
N TYR A 181 2.90 0.68 -13.28
CA TYR A 181 2.49 0.50 -11.89
C TYR A 181 3.16 -0.73 -11.28
N VAL A 182 3.12 -0.83 -9.96
CA VAL A 182 3.50 -2.01 -9.18
C VAL A 182 2.26 -2.54 -8.49
N VAL A 183 1.96 -3.81 -8.71
CA VAL A 183 0.93 -4.57 -7.99
C VAL A 183 1.63 -5.40 -6.93
N TRP A 184 1.18 -5.25 -5.70
CA TRP A 184 1.53 -6.11 -4.58
C TRP A 184 0.25 -6.82 -4.14
N VAL A 185 0.27 -8.14 -4.04
CA VAL A 185 -0.91 -8.90 -3.63
C VAL A 185 -0.52 -10.10 -2.78
N SER A 186 -1.28 -10.36 -1.72
CA SER A 186 -1.09 -11.51 -0.84
C SER A 186 -2.41 -11.99 -0.25
N TRP A 187 -2.48 -13.27 0.07
CA TRP A 187 -3.52 -13.81 0.92
C TRP A 187 -3.35 -13.28 2.34
N ALA A 188 -4.45 -13.06 3.05
CA ALA A 188 -4.42 -12.49 4.38
C ALA A 188 -5.44 -13.14 5.31
N VAL A 189 -5.13 -13.15 6.60
CA VAL A 189 -6.14 -13.22 7.66
C VAL A 189 -6.49 -11.79 8.02
N LEU A 190 -7.72 -11.39 7.72
CA LEU A 190 -8.24 -10.07 8.09
C LEU A 190 -8.43 -9.99 9.61
N PRO A 191 -8.22 -8.81 10.20
CA PRO A 191 -8.59 -8.58 11.59
C PRO A 191 -10.08 -8.82 11.76
N GLU A 192 -10.48 -9.32 12.93
CA GLU A 192 -11.90 -9.42 13.27
C GLU A 192 -12.53 -8.02 13.21
N PRO A 193 -13.71 -7.88 12.56
CA PRO A 193 -14.42 -6.61 12.55
C PRO A 193 -14.67 -6.14 13.98
N VAL A 194 -14.38 -4.86 14.22
CA VAL A 194 -14.60 -4.25 15.52
C VAL A 194 -16.06 -3.80 15.59
N GLU A 195 -16.81 -4.44 16.47
CA GLU A 195 -18.21 -4.10 16.72
C GLU A 195 -18.36 -2.68 17.30
N ALA A 196 -19.35 -1.94 16.80
CA ALA A 196 -19.69 -0.64 17.33
C ALA A 196 -20.12 -0.72 18.81
N SER A 197 -19.62 0.21 19.62
CA SER A 197 -19.95 0.32 21.03
C SER A 197 -21.46 0.50 21.22
N ALA A 198 -21.98 0.05 22.36
CA ALA A 198 -23.40 0.20 22.67
C ALA A 198 -23.83 1.68 22.59
N ALA A 199 -22.98 2.60 23.05
CA ALA A 199 -23.24 4.03 22.99
C ALA A 199 -23.30 4.57 21.55
N GLN A 200 -22.43 4.11 20.65
CA GLN A 200 -22.50 4.47 19.23
C GLN A 200 -23.78 3.93 18.59
N ARG A 201 -24.13 2.66 18.83
CA ARG A 201 -25.35 2.04 18.29
C ARG A 201 -26.62 2.72 18.79
N ASP A 202 -26.67 3.09 20.07
CA ASP A 202 -27.81 3.80 20.66
C ASP A 202 -27.98 5.19 20.05
N ALA A 203 -26.87 5.91 19.79
CA ALA A 203 -26.87 7.22 19.15
C ALA A 203 -27.28 7.19 17.66
N LEU A 204 -27.29 6.01 17.03
CA LEU A 204 -27.71 5.82 15.64
C LEU A 204 -29.13 5.25 15.53
N ALA A 205 -29.77 4.95 16.66
CA ALA A 205 -31.03 4.20 16.69
C ALA A 205 -32.21 4.94 16.03
N ASP A 206 -32.19 6.27 16.02
CA ASP A 206 -33.22 7.10 15.38
C ASP A 206 -32.85 7.55 13.95
N GLY A 207 -31.65 7.18 13.48
CA GLY A 207 -31.13 7.50 12.16
C GLY A 207 -30.69 8.96 11.98
N VAL A 208 -30.59 9.75 13.05
CA VAL A 208 -30.17 11.16 12.98
C VAL A 208 -29.01 11.42 13.94
N VAL A 209 -27.82 11.68 13.42
CA VAL A 209 -26.67 12.05 14.24
C VAL A 209 -26.76 13.53 14.63
N THR A 210 -26.89 13.82 15.92
CA THR A 210 -26.82 15.18 16.46
C THR A 210 -25.38 15.62 16.74
N ARG A 211 -25.15 16.92 16.90
CA ARG A 211 -23.82 17.45 17.26
C ARG A 211 -23.34 16.89 18.60
N GLU A 212 -24.25 16.73 19.54
CA GLU A 212 -23.94 16.20 20.87
C GLU A 212 -23.47 14.76 20.79
N GLU A 213 -24.16 13.91 20.02
CA GLU A 213 -23.77 12.51 19.80
C GLU A 213 -22.45 12.39 19.04
N TYR A 214 -22.26 13.20 18.01
CA TYR A 214 -21.00 13.28 17.26
C TYR A 214 -19.83 13.60 18.20
N LEU A 215 -19.93 14.68 18.98
CA LEU A 215 -18.87 15.08 19.91
C LEU A 215 -18.68 14.06 21.05
N ALA A 216 -19.75 13.42 21.52
CA ALA A 216 -19.65 12.35 22.51
C ALA A 216 -18.95 11.10 21.93
N GLY A 217 -19.16 10.78 20.65
CA GLY A 217 -18.43 9.74 19.93
C GLY A 217 -16.95 10.06 19.82
N LEU A 218 -16.62 11.30 19.42
CA LEU A 218 -15.24 11.78 19.35
C LEU A 218 -14.55 11.66 20.73
N ASP A 219 -15.22 12.01 21.81
CA ASP A 219 -14.66 11.90 23.17
C ASP A 219 -14.37 10.46 23.57
N ARG A 220 -15.24 9.52 23.22
CA ARG A 220 -14.99 8.09 23.47
C ARG A 220 -13.82 7.56 22.65
N TYR A 221 -13.71 7.98 21.39
CA TYR A 221 -12.56 7.66 20.54
C TYR A 221 -11.25 8.20 21.14
N VAL A 222 -11.20 9.48 21.53
CA VAL A 222 -10.03 10.09 22.18
C VAL A 222 -9.67 9.34 23.45
N ALA A 223 -10.65 9.02 24.31
CA ALA A 223 -10.40 8.26 25.53
C ALA A 223 -9.88 6.84 25.27
N CYS A 224 -10.37 6.17 24.22
CA CYS A 224 -9.88 4.85 23.81
C CYS A 224 -8.42 4.90 23.32
N MET A 225 -8.07 5.94 22.55
CA MET A 225 -6.71 6.18 22.08
C MET A 225 -5.76 6.48 23.24
N GLU A 226 -6.17 7.35 24.17
CA GLU A 226 -5.39 7.67 25.38
C GLU A 226 -5.18 6.45 26.27
N ALA A 227 -6.19 5.60 26.42
CA ALA A 227 -6.06 4.33 27.16
C ALA A 227 -5.07 3.36 26.50
N SER A 228 -4.83 3.51 25.19
CA SER A 228 -3.86 2.73 24.42
C SER A 228 -2.49 3.42 24.34
N GLY A 229 -2.32 4.57 25.00
CA GLY A 229 -1.06 5.30 25.10
C GLY A 229 -0.83 6.33 23.99
N TRP A 230 -1.84 6.63 23.19
CA TRP A 230 -1.78 7.59 22.07
C TRP A 230 -2.39 8.94 22.46
N SER A 231 -1.83 10.04 21.93
CA SER A 231 -2.44 11.37 22.05
C SER A 231 -3.19 11.75 20.78
N VAL A 232 -4.39 12.33 20.96
CA VAL A 232 -5.21 12.87 19.88
C VAL A 232 -5.36 14.38 20.10
N ALA A 233 -4.89 15.17 19.13
CA ALA A 233 -5.03 16.61 19.12
C ALA A 233 -6.28 17.02 18.32
N VAL A 234 -7.31 17.51 19.01
CA VAL A 234 -8.49 18.12 18.37
C VAL A 234 -8.18 19.58 18.05
N ILE A 235 -8.25 19.97 16.78
CA ILE A 235 -7.80 21.28 16.29
C ILE A 235 -8.86 22.35 16.54
N ASP A 236 -10.08 22.11 16.08
CA ASP A 236 -11.22 23.00 16.26
C ASP A 236 -12.48 22.18 16.53
N ARG A 237 -12.86 22.13 17.80
CA ARG A 237 -14.04 21.39 18.26
C ARG A 237 -15.36 22.13 17.97
N GLU A 238 -15.29 23.43 17.68
CA GLU A 238 -16.47 24.27 17.42
C GLU A 238 -16.82 24.31 15.93
N ALA A 239 -15.90 23.90 15.04
CA ALA A 239 -16.15 23.76 13.61
C ALA A 239 -17.35 22.85 13.30
N ASP A 240 -17.97 23.06 12.13
CA ASP A 240 -19.04 22.17 11.64
C ASP A 240 -18.51 20.78 11.29
N VAL A 241 -17.26 20.71 10.83
CA VAL A 241 -16.48 19.48 10.64
C VAL A 241 -15.26 19.59 11.56
N VAL A 242 -15.15 18.68 12.52
CA VAL A 242 -14.10 18.75 13.55
C VAL A 242 -12.83 18.07 13.04
N ASP A 243 -11.78 18.86 12.83
CA ASP A 243 -10.46 18.33 12.48
C ASP A 243 -9.74 17.82 13.74
N TYR A 244 -9.17 16.61 13.66
CA TYR A 244 -8.30 16.05 14.69
C TYR A 244 -7.08 15.35 14.07
N ARG A 245 -6.04 15.16 14.87
CA ARG A 245 -4.78 14.49 14.48
C ARG A 245 -4.31 13.55 15.57
N ILE A 246 -3.78 12.41 15.17
CA ILE A 246 -3.09 11.48 16.06
C ILE A 246 -1.61 11.84 16.00
N GLU A 247 -0.95 12.05 17.13
CA GLU A 247 0.45 12.52 17.15
C GLU A 247 1.48 11.38 16.92
N ALA A 248 1.08 10.29 16.27
CA ALA A 248 1.92 9.16 15.92
C ALA A 248 1.50 8.50 14.60
N ILE A 249 2.37 7.63 14.06
CA ILE A 249 2.05 6.77 12.92
C ILE A 249 0.87 5.89 13.35
N SER A 250 -0.28 6.04 12.69
CA SER A 250 -1.48 5.28 12.97
C SER A 250 -1.18 3.78 12.95
N GLY A 251 -1.61 3.10 14.01
CA GLY A 251 -1.50 1.66 14.17
C GLY A 251 -2.88 1.04 14.38
N ASP A 252 -2.90 -0.26 14.69
CA ASP A 252 -4.12 -1.04 14.85
C ASP A 252 -5.10 -0.49 15.91
N ASP A 253 -4.57 0.23 16.91
CA ASP A 253 -5.38 0.88 17.95
C ASP A 253 -6.27 2.00 17.40
N ASP A 254 -5.79 2.77 16.42
CA ASP A 254 -6.57 3.84 15.80
C ASP A 254 -7.78 3.27 15.09
N ALA A 255 -7.56 2.34 14.17
CA ALA A 255 -8.62 1.66 13.43
C ALA A 255 -9.63 1.00 14.39
N ARG A 256 -9.15 0.34 15.44
CA ARG A 256 -10.01 -0.29 16.46
C ARG A 256 -10.84 0.71 17.25
N CYS A 257 -10.21 1.75 17.81
CA CYS A 257 -10.91 2.76 18.60
C CYS A 257 -11.89 3.56 17.74
N TYR A 258 -11.50 3.90 16.52
CA TYR A 258 -12.33 4.65 15.59
C TYR A 258 -13.56 3.84 15.19
N ALA A 259 -13.39 2.59 14.73
CA ALA A 259 -14.49 1.70 14.39
C ALA A 259 -15.45 1.48 15.59
N ALA A 260 -14.90 1.18 16.77
CA ALA A 260 -15.70 0.93 17.96
C ALA A 260 -16.51 2.15 18.42
N GLU A 261 -15.94 3.35 18.40
CA GLU A 261 -16.51 4.48 19.15
C GLU A 261 -17.09 5.62 18.30
N PHE A 262 -16.63 5.79 17.05
CA PHE A 262 -16.87 7.04 16.32
C PHE A 262 -17.16 6.91 14.81
N MET A 263 -16.73 5.85 14.14
CA MET A 263 -16.78 5.73 12.67
C MET A 263 -18.18 5.99 12.06
N GLU A 264 -19.22 5.33 12.56
CA GLU A 264 -20.57 5.45 11.99
C GLU A 264 -21.20 6.81 12.33
N LEU A 265 -20.86 7.37 13.50
CA LEU A 265 -21.28 8.73 13.88
C LEU A 265 -20.62 9.78 12.99
N ASP A 266 -19.33 9.64 12.69
CA ASP A 266 -18.62 10.56 11.80
C ASP A 266 -19.17 10.50 10.38
N MET A 267 -19.37 9.30 9.84
CA MET A 267 -20.01 9.11 8.53
C MET A 267 -21.43 9.72 8.50
N GLY A 268 -22.28 9.41 9.48
CA GLY A 268 -23.64 9.94 9.54
C GLY A 268 -23.68 11.47 9.67
N TRP A 269 -22.77 12.04 10.45
CA TRP A 269 -22.63 13.49 10.60
C TRP A 269 -22.21 14.16 9.29
N GLN A 270 -21.14 13.66 8.64
CA GLN A 270 -20.65 14.22 7.38
C GLN A 270 -21.70 14.16 6.27
N LEU A 271 -22.39 13.02 6.12
CA LEU A 271 -23.47 12.85 5.14
C LEU A 271 -24.65 13.81 5.36
N SER A 272 -24.91 14.25 6.60
CA SER A 272 -25.96 15.24 6.90
C SER A 272 -25.60 16.68 6.50
N ARG A 273 -24.35 16.92 6.11
CA ARG A 273 -23.78 18.24 5.80
C ARG A 273 -23.42 18.43 4.33
N GLU A 274 -23.60 17.41 3.50
CA GLU A 274 -23.57 17.50 2.02
C GLU A 274 -24.89 18.03 1.46
#